data_AF-A0A9R1ASW1-F1
#
_entry.id   AF-A0A9R1ASW1-F1
#
_cell.length_a   1.000
_cell.length_b   1.000
_cell.length_c   1.000
_cell.angle_alpha   90.00
_cell.angle_beta   90.00
_cell.angle_gamma   90.00
#
_symmetry.space_group_name_H-M   'P 1'
#
loop_
_entity.id
_entity.type
_entity.pdbx_description
1 polymer ?
#
loop_
_entity_poly.entity_id
_entity_poly.type
_entity_poly.pdbx_seq_one_letter_code
_entity_poly.pdbx_strand_id
1 'polypeptide(L)'
;MLEMLRGKRMLFVGDSLNRGQYVSLVCLLHRAIPESAKSMETFDSLTVFRAKDYNATIEFYWAPFLAESNSDDAVVHRVTDRIVRGTAIEKHAKFWKGADVVVFNTYLWWMTGQKMKILQNSFEDKNKDIKEMETEDAYGMVLNAVAKWVENNMDPKSSRAFFVTMSPTHTQEQRLGRQV
;
A
#
# COMPACT_ATOMS: atom_id res chain seq x y z
N MET A 1 18.96 -5.95 -11.44
CA MET A 1 17.61 -5.85 -10.84
C MET A 1 16.80 -7.13 -11.03
N LEU A 2 16.51 -7.58 -12.27
CA LEU A 2 15.77 -8.84 -12.48
C LEU A 2 16.43 -10.07 -11.86
N GLU A 3 17.75 -10.20 -11.98
CA GLU A 3 18.51 -11.27 -11.30
C GLU A 3 18.39 -11.21 -9.77
N MET A 4 18.32 -10.01 -9.18
CA MET A 4 18.10 -9.86 -7.74
C MET A 4 16.70 -10.32 -7.31
N LEU A 5 15.73 -10.26 -8.23
CA LEU A 5 14.35 -10.71 -8.02
C LEU A 5 14.11 -12.15 -8.47
N ARG A 6 15.14 -12.87 -8.96
CA ARG A 6 14.98 -14.23 -9.45
C ARG A 6 14.45 -15.13 -8.34
N GLY A 7 13.34 -15.82 -8.63
CA GLY A 7 12.65 -16.68 -7.67
C GLY A 7 11.98 -15.91 -6.51
N LYS A 8 11.82 -14.59 -6.62
CA LYS A 8 11.29 -13.74 -5.56
C LYS A 8 9.96 -13.10 -5.90
N ARG A 9 9.23 -12.79 -4.83
CA ARG A 9 7.99 -12.04 -4.84
C ARG A 9 8.20 -10.66 -4.21
N MET A 10 8.05 -9.61 -5.02
CA MET A 10 8.09 -8.21 -4.59
C MET A 10 6.68 -7.63 -4.58
N LEU A 11 6.25 -7.08 -3.45
CA LEU A 11 4.89 -6.59 -3.24
C LEU A 11 4.89 -5.12 -2.81
N PHE A 12 4.21 -4.27 -3.55
CA PHE A 12 3.86 -2.91 -3.17
C PHE A 12 2.48 -2.93 -2.49
N VAL A 13 2.35 -2.24 -1.35
CA VAL A 13 1.11 -2.21 -0.56
C VAL A 13 0.84 -0.77 -0.16
N GLY A 14 -0.28 -0.21 -0.64
CA GLY A 14 -0.60 1.16 -0.27
C GLY A 14 -1.62 1.86 -1.14
N ASP A 15 -1.43 3.17 -1.24
CA ASP A 15 -2.28 4.08 -1.99
C ASP A 15 -1.84 4.27 -3.46
N SER A 16 -2.45 5.22 -4.16
CA SER A 16 -2.20 5.52 -5.57
C SER A 16 -0.76 5.92 -5.89
N LEU A 17 -0.02 6.52 -4.95
CA LEU A 17 1.39 6.90 -5.17
C LEU A 17 2.28 5.67 -5.22
N ASN A 18 2.00 4.70 -4.34
CA ASN A 18 2.69 3.42 -4.36
C ASN A 18 2.35 2.60 -5.61
N ARG A 19 1.11 2.69 -6.10
CA ARG A 19 0.74 2.17 -7.42
C ARG A 19 1.57 2.82 -8.53
N GLY A 20 1.81 4.13 -8.45
CA GLY A 20 2.68 4.85 -9.39
C GLY A 20 4.12 4.32 -9.38
N GLN A 21 4.69 4.05 -8.21
CA GLN A 21 6.02 3.44 -8.08
C GLN A 21 6.07 2.02 -8.63
N TYR A 22 5.05 1.20 -8.34
CA TYR A 22 4.89 -0.12 -8.93
C TYR A 22 4.89 -0.06 -10.46
N VAL A 23 4.04 0.79 -11.05
CA VAL A 23 3.96 0.94 -12.51
C VAL A 23 5.29 1.43 -13.09
N SER A 24 5.96 2.37 -12.43
CA SER A 24 7.28 2.86 -12.84
C SER A 24 8.32 1.73 -12.90
N LEU A 25 8.40 0.91 -11.84
CA LEU A 25 9.29 -0.25 -11.81
C LEU A 25 8.94 -1.27 -12.89
N VAL A 26 7.66 -1.59 -13.06
CA VAL A 26 7.21 -2.49 -14.12
C VAL A 26 7.62 -1.97 -15.48
N CYS A 27 7.44 -0.68 -15.79
CA CYS A 27 7.86 -0.09 -17.07
C CYS A 27 9.37 -0.20 -17.32
N LEU A 28 10.20 0.01 -16.29
CA LEU A 28 11.66 -0.16 -16.38
C LEU A 28 12.04 -1.61 -16.74
N LEU A 29 11.34 -2.59 -16.16
CA LEU A 29 11.61 -4.01 -16.38
C LEU A 29 10.98 -4.53 -17.68
N HIS A 30 9.80 -4.02 -18.04
CA HIS A 30 8.99 -4.47 -19.17
C HIS A 30 9.74 -4.37 -20.50
N ARG A 31 10.61 -3.37 -20.66
CA ARG A 31 11.42 -3.18 -21.87
C ARG A 31 12.53 -4.23 -22.02
N ALA A 32 13.01 -4.79 -20.92
CA ALA A 32 14.10 -5.77 -20.92
C ALA A 32 13.61 -7.22 -21.05
N ILE A 33 12.29 -7.46 -20.98
CA ILE A 33 11.70 -8.81 -21.01
C ILE A 33 10.90 -9.00 -22.31
N PRO A 34 11.17 -10.07 -23.09
CA PRO A 34 10.38 -10.42 -24.26
C PRO A 34 8.89 -10.60 -23.94
N GLU A 35 8.02 -10.32 -24.92
CA GLU A 35 6.56 -10.37 -24.70
C GLU A 35 6.06 -11.75 -24.27
N SER A 36 6.62 -12.82 -24.83
CA SER A 36 6.30 -14.20 -24.45
C SER A 36 6.69 -14.55 -23.00
N ALA A 37 7.71 -13.86 -22.46
CA ALA A 37 8.31 -14.13 -21.16
C ALA A 37 7.72 -13.27 -20.02
N LYS A 38 6.63 -12.53 -20.26
CA LYS A 38 5.95 -11.74 -19.23
C LYS A 38 4.42 -11.87 -19.28
N SER A 39 3.77 -11.47 -18.20
CA SER A 39 2.31 -11.32 -18.13
C SER A 39 1.92 -10.31 -17.06
N MET A 40 0.72 -9.76 -17.18
CA MET A 40 0.10 -8.89 -16.18
C MET A 40 -1.36 -9.31 -15.98
N GLU A 41 -1.74 -9.56 -14.73
CA GLU A 41 -3.07 -10.01 -14.33
C GLU A 41 -3.55 -9.19 -13.13
N THR A 42 -4.86 -8.97 -13.02
CA THR A 42 -5.46 -8.26 -11.87
C THR A 42 -6.59 -9.09 -11.29
N PHE A 43 -6.55 -9.27 -9.98
CA PHE A 43 -7.52 -10.02 -9.18
C PHE A 43 -7.98 -9.12 -8.04
N ASP A 44 -9.19 -8.58 -8.16
CA ASP A 44 -9.75 -7.60 -7.21
C ASP A 44 -8.76 -6.45 -6.92
N SER A 45 -8.22 -6.41 -5.71
CA SER A 45 -7.28 -5.40 -5.23
C SER A 45 -5.80 -5.72 -5.49
N LEU A 46 -5.48 -6.86 -6.12
CA LEU A 46 -4.11 -7.32 -6.40
C LEU A 46 -3.81 -7.30 -7.92
N THR A 47 -2.81 -6.55 -8.33
CA THR A 47 -2.23 -6.61 -9.69
C THR A 47 -0.87 -7.31 -9.64
N VAL A 48 -0.67 -8.30 -10.51
CA VAL A 48 0.54 -9.14 -10.57
C VAL A 48 1.19 -8.97 -11.93
N PHE A 49 2.45 -8.53 -11.96
CA PHE A 49 3.31 -8.61 -13.12
C PHE A 49 4.30 -9.76 -12.92
N ARG A 50 4.36 -10.69 -13.87
CA ARG A 50 5.22 -11.88 -13.80
C ARG A 50 6.31 -11.83 -14.87
N ALA A 51 7.55 -12.00 -14.45
CA ALA A 51 8.70 -12.23 -15.33
C ALA A 51 9.03 -13.72 -15.32
N LYS A 52 8.56 -14.45 -16.34
CA LYS A 52 8.52 -15.93 -16.37
C LYS A 52 9.92 -16.55 -16.30
N ASP A 53 10.86 -16.05 -17.10
CA ASP A 53 12.23 -16.58 -17.18
C ASP A 53 13.04 -16.37 -15.88
N TYR A 54 12.59 -15.44 -15.04
CA TYR A 54 13.18 -15.16 -13.74
C TYR A 54 12.43 -15.84 -12.59
N ASN A 55 11.29 -16.47 -12.88
CA ASN A 55 10.33 -16.92 -11.88
C ASN A 55 10.07 -15.84 -10.81
N ALA A 56 9.91 -14.59 -11.23
CA ALA A 56 9.77 -13.43 -10.36
C ALA A 56 8.39 -12.79 -10.53
N THR A 57 7.84 -12.25 -9.44
CA THR A 57 6.63 -11.42 -9.48
C THR A 57 6.90 -10.05 -8.87
N ILE A 58 6.34 -9.03 -9.51
CA ILE A 58 6.23 -7.68 -9.00
C ILE A 58 4.74 -7.38 -8.90
N GLU A 59 4.28 -7.05 -7.71
CA GLU A 59 2.86 -7.03 -7.36
C GLU A 59 2.47 -5.68 -6.75
N PHE A 60 1.23 -5.27 -6.93
CA PHE A 60 0.63 -4.14 -6.24
C PHE A 60 -0.67 -4.57 -5.58
N TYR A 61 -0.81 -4.29 -4.29
CA TYR A 61 -2.01 -4.54 -3.52
C TYR A 61 -2.59 -3.23 -2.98
N TRP A 62 -3.85 -2.96 -3.33
CA TRP A 62 -4.57 -1.77 -2.88
C TRP A 62 -5.00 -1.89 -1.41
N ALA A 63 -4.38 -1.07 -0.56
CA ALA A 63 -4.70 -0.93 0.85
C ALA A 63 -4.29 0.49 1.29
N PRO A 64 -5.07 1.52 0.95
CA PRO A 64 -4.61 2.90 1.02
C PRO A 64 -4.34 3.38 2.45
N PHE A 65 -4.99 2.77 3.45
CA PHE A 65 -4.75 2.99 4.87
C PHE A 65 -3.96 1.87 5.55
N LEU A 66 -3.56 0.82 4.84
CA LEU A 66 -2.94 -0.44 5.33
C LEU A 66 -3.81 -1.28 6.29
N ALA A 67 -4.61 -0.63 7.14
CA ALA A 67 -5.71 -1.23 7.88
C ALA A 67 -6.99 -1.25 7.05
N GLU A 68 -7.92 -2.13 7.44
CA GLU A 68 -9.23 -2.27 6.81
C GLU A 68 -9.98 -0.93 6.82
N SER A 69 -10.55 -0.58 5.67
CA SER A 69 -11.26 0.68 5.50
C SER A 69 -12.46 0.54 4.58
N ASN A 70 -13.33 1.54 4.61
CA ASN A 70 -14.43 1.64 3.65
C ASN A 70 -13.97 2.05 2.24
N SER A 71 -12.66 2.09 2.00
CA SER A 71 -12.05 2.54 0.75
C SER A 71 -11.10 1.49 0.14
N ASP A 72 -11.28 0.23 0.53
CA ASP A 72 -10.44 -0.92 0.12
C ASP A 72 -10.77 -1.49 -1.27
N ASP A 73 -11.85 -1.02 -1.92
CA ASP A 73 -12.22 -1.44 -3.28
C ASP A 73 -11.33 -0.73 -4.30
N ALA A 74 -10.43 -1.43 -4.97
CA ALA A 74 -9.46 -0.82 -5.88
C ALA A 74 -10.07 0.01 -7.04
N VAL A 75 -11.35 -0.19 -7.37
CA VAL A 75 -12.08 0.54 -8.43
C VAL A 75 -12.94 1.67 -7.82
N VAL A 76 -13.76 1.35 -6.83
CA VAL A 76 -14.70 2.25 -6.15
C VAL A 76 -14.16 2.66 -4.78
N HIS A 77 -12.99 3.29 -4.77
CA HIS A 77 -12.28 3.66 -3.54
C HIS A 77 -12.44 5.14 -3.13
N ARG A 78 -13.03 5.99 -3.98
CA ARG A 78 -13.15 7.43 -3.70
C ARG A 78 -14.33 7.71 -2.78
N VAL A 79 -14.10 7.56 -1.48
CA VAL A 79 -15.08 7.86 -0.44
C VAL A 79 -14.72 9.20 0.22
N THR A 80 -15.71 10.08 0.35
CA THR A 80 -15.57 11.38 1.02
C THR A 80 -15.46 11.20 2.53
N ASP A 81 -16.33 10.37 3.11
CA ASP A 81 -16.34 10.07 4.54
C ASP A 81 -15.55 8.79 4.84
N ARG A 82 -14.22 8.93 4.95
CA ARG A 82 -13.31 7.79 5.10
C ARG A 82 -13.31 7.27 6.53
N ILE A 83 -13.42 5.96 6.68
CA ILE A 83 -13.42 5.27 7.97
C ILE A 83 -12.35 4.19 7.94
N VAL A 84 -11.47 4.20 8.94
CA VAL A 84 -10.42 3.19 9.15
C VAL A 84 -10.78 2.34 10.36
N ARG A 85 -10.62 1.02 10.26
CA ARG A 85 -10.94 0.08 11.33
C ARG A 85 -9.73 -0.16 12.23
N GLY A 86 -9.44 0.79 13.10
CA GLY A 86 -8.40 0.69 14.13
C GLY A 86 -7.11 0.05 13.63
N THR A 87 -6.68 -1.03 14.29
CA THR A 87 -5.50 -1.82 13.91
C THR A 87 -5.82 -3.09 13.12
N ALA A 88 -7.03 -3.22 12.55
CA ALA A 88 -7.46 -4.42 11.83
C ALA A 88 -6.75 -4.50 10.47
N ILE A 89 -5.63 -5.23 10.40
CA ILE A 89 -4.80 -5.37 9.20
C ILE A 89 -4.89 -6.77 8.58
N GLU A 90 -5.48 -7.73 9.28
CA GLU A 90 -5.40 -9.17 8.98
C GLU A 90 -5.99 -9.51 7.61
N LYS A 91 -7.07 -8.83 7.23
CA LYS A 91 -7.72 -8.93 5.91
C LYS A 91 -6.74 -8.63 4.78
N HIS A 92 -5.86 -7.66 4.96
CA HIS A 92 -4.84 -7.26 3.98
C HIS A 92 -3.57 -8.10 4.15
N ALA A 93 -3.18 -8.38 5.39
CA ALA A 93 -1.93 -9.03 5.71
C ALA A 93 -1.83 -10.46 5.17
N LYS A 94 -2.95 -11.11 4.88
CA LYS A 94 -2.98 -12.39 4.14
C LYS A 94 -2.26 -12.32 2.79
N PHE A 95 -2.27 -11.16 2.12
CA PHE A 95 -1.57 -10.95 0.86
C PHE A 95 -0.09 -10.64 1.06
N TRP A 96 0.31 -10.13 2.22
CA TRP A 96 1.70 -9.77 2.49
C TRP A 96 2.57 -10.99 2.82
N LYS A 97 1.97 -12.02 3.42
CA LYS A 97 2.65 -13.27 3.78
C LYS A 97 3.34 -13.89 2.55
N GLY A 98 4.57 -14.33 2.74
CA GLY A 98 5.37 -14.99 1.71
C GLY A 98 5.98 -14.06 0.65
N ALA A 99 5.86 -12.73 0.80
CA ALA A 99 6.63 -11.81 -0.03
C ALA A 99 8.10 -11.73 0.47
N ASP A 100 9.05 -11.82 -0.46
CA ASP A 100 10.48 -11.61 -0.18
C ASP A 100 10.81 -10.13 0.05
N VAL A 101 10.10 -9.24 -0.65
CA VAL A 101 10.25 -7.80 -0.54
C VAL A 101 8.88 -7.18 -0.44
N VAL A 102 8.64 -6.40 0.63
CA VAL A 102 7.40 -5.63 0.78
C VAL A 102 7.74 -4.15 0.83
N VAL A 103 7.03 -3.35 0.04
CA VAL A 103 7.17 -1.90 -0.02
C VAL A 103 5.84 -1.29 0.39
N PHE A 104 5.75 -0.82 1.63
CA PHE A 104 4.56 -0.16 2.16
C PHE A 104 4.56 1.33 1.83
N ASN A 105 3.37 1.90 1.66
CA ASN A 105 3.16 3.34 1.62
C ASN A 105 1.73 3.68 2.03
N THR A 106 1.57 4.71 2.83
CA THR A 106 0.27 5.30 3.11
C THR A 106 0.51 6.72 3.57
N TYR A 107 -0.08 7.71 2.93
CA TYR A 107 0.06 9.10 3.38
C TYR A 107 -1.04 10.00 2.86
N LEU A 108 -1.22 10.06 1.54
CA LEU A 108 -2.03 11.08 0.88
C LEU A 108 -3.47 11.13 1.42
N TRP A 109 -3.96 9.99 1.88
CA TRP A 109 -5.34 9.81 2.29
C TRP A 109 -5.65 10.22 3.73
N TRP A 110 -4.60 10.38 4.53
CA TRP A 110 -4.64 10.96 5.87
C TRP A 110 -4.70 12.49 5.82
N MET A 111 -4.24 13.10 4.73
CA MET A 111 -4.10 14.56 4.58
C MET A 111 -5.40 15.25 4.17
N THR A 112 -6.46 15.06 4.96
CA THR A 112 -7.77 15.71 4.75
C THR A 112 -7.88 17.08 5.42
N GLY A 113 -7.00 17.37 6.39
CA GLY A 113 -7.12 18.53 7.28
C GLY A 113 -8.24 18.38 8.34
N GLN A 114 -8.79 17.18 8.50
CA GLN A 114 -9.83 16.85 9.47
C GLN A 114 -9.39 15.65 10.31
N LYS A 115 -10.08 15.43 11.44
CA LYS A 115 -9.90 14.24 12.26
C LYS A 115 -10.27 12.98 11.49
N MET A 116 -9.60 11.88 11.81
CA MET A 116 -9.89 10.57 11.23
C MET A 116 -10.98 9.84 12.01
N LYS A 117 -11.90 9.20 11.28
CA LYS A 117 -12.93 8.33 11.86
C LYS A 117 -12.39 6.92 12.02
N ILE A 118 -12.29 6.47 13.27
CA ILE A 118 -11.78 5.16 13.64
C ILE A 118 -12.92 4.28 14.14
N LEU A 119 -13.24 3.26 13.35
CA LEU A 119 -14.21 2.23 13.71
C LEU A 119 -13.56 1.26 14.70
N GLN A 120 -14.18 1.08 15.87
CA GLN A 120 -13.70 0.18 16.92
C GLN A 120 -14.15 -1.27 16.70
N ASN A 121 -15.28 -1.47 16.03
CA ASN A 121 -15.90 -2.76 15.81
C ASN A 121 -15.89 -3.19 14.33
N SER A 122 -16.73 -4.14 13.91
CA SER A 122 -16.75 -4.63 12.53
C SER A 122 -17.56 -3.72 11.60
N PHE A 123 -17.20 -3.65 10.33
CA PHE A 123 -18.03 -3.00 9.30
C PHE A 123 -19.39 -3.70 9.11
N GLU A 124 -19.50 -4.97 9.50
CA GLU A 124 -20.72 -5.79 9.42
C GLU A 124 -21.68 -5.54 10.59
N ASP A 125 -21.22 -4.89 11.67
CA ASP A 125 -22.04 -4.62 12.84
C ASP A 125 -23.09 -3.55 12.55
N LYS A 126 -24.33 -3.78 13.04
CA LYS A 126 -25.46 -2.85 12.83
C LYS A 126 -25.21 -1.47 13.46
N ASN A 127 -24.61 -1.45 14.64
CA ASN A 127 -24.28 -0.23 15.36
C ASN A 127 -22.79 0.03 15.22
N LYS A 128 -22.42 1.08 14.49
CA LYS A 128 -21.03 1.45 14.27
C LYS A 128 -20.51 2.29 15.43
N ASP A 129 -19.48 1.81 16.11
CA ASP A 129 -18.77 2.56 17.14
C ASP A 129 -17.61 3.31 16.49
N ILE A 130 -17.84 4.58 16.16
CA ILE A 130 -16.88 5.44 15.46
C ILE A 130 -16.39 6.50 16.41
N LYS A 131 -15.07 6.57 16.57
CA LYS A 131 -14.38 7.60 17.33
C LYS A 131 -13.59 8.50 16.39
N GLU A 132 -13.71 9.81 16.56
CA GLU A 132 -12.81 10.76 15.90
C GLU A 132 -11.48 10.85 16.63
N MET A 133 -10.39 10.88 15.86
CA MET A 133 -9.03 10.88 16.35
C MET A 133 -8.19 11.88 15.58
N GLU A 134 -7.21 12.52 16.23
CA GLU A 134 -6.22 13.32 15.52
C GLU A 134 -5.51 12.45 14.47
N THR A 135 -5.23 13.02 13.32
CA THR A 135 -4.73 12.28 12.16
C THR A 135 -3.38 11.63 12.47
N GLU A 136 -2.51 12.31 13.20
CA GLU A 136 -1.20 11.82 13.61
C GLU A 136 -1.31 10.60 14.54
N ASP A 137 -2.24 10.63 15.50
CA ASP A 137 -2.48 9.53 16.43
C ASP A 137 -3.04 8.31 15.69
N ALA A 138 -4.00 8.53 14.79
CA ALA A 138 -4.58 7.47 13.98
C ALA A 138 -3.56 6.85 13.01
N TYR A 139 -2.74 7.69 12.39
CA TYR A 139 -1.65 7.27 11.52
C TYR A 139 -0.61 6.43 12.28
N GLY A 140 -0.17 6.93 13.44
CA GLY A 140 0.77 6.23 14.32
C GLY A 140 0.22 4.89 14.83
N MET A 141 -1.06 4.83 15.14
CA MET A 141 -1.74 3.59 15.55
C MET A 141 -1.64 2.51 14.46
N VAL A 142 -1.97 2.85 13.21
CA VAL A 142 -1.93 1.88 12.12
C VAL A 142 -0.49 1.49 11.76
N LEU A 143 0.44 2.45 11.71
CA LEU A 143 1.84 2.15 11.44
C LEU A 143 2.47 1.24 12.51
N ASN A 144 2.12 1.44 13.78
CA ASN A 144 2.58 0.54 14.84
C ASN A 144 2.05 -0.89 14.65
N ALA A 145 0.81 -1.06 14.18
CA ALA A 145 0.26 -2.38 13.87
C ALA A 145 1.00 -3.04 12.70
N VAL A 146 1.30 -2.29 11.64
CA VAL A 146 2.08 -2.77 10.49
C VAL A 146 3.51 -3.13 10.90
N ALA A 147 4.18 -2.29 11.70
CA ALA A 147 5.53 -2.55 12.19
C ALA A 147 5.59 -3.85 13.02
N LYS A 148 4.67 -4.02 13.98
CA LYS A 148 4.54 -5.26 14.75
C LYS A 148 4.25 -6.46 13.86
N TRP A 149 3.45 -6.30 12.83
CA TRP A 149 3.19 -7.38 11.89
C TRP A 149 4.47 -7.79 11.15
N VAL A 150 5.25 -6.83 10.65
CA VAL A 150 6.53 -7.09 9.98
C VAL A 150 7.50 -7.81 10.91
N GLU A 151 7.68 -7.31 12.14
CA GLU A 151 8.56 -7.93 13.15
C GLU A 151 8.19 -9.39 13.44
N ASN A 152 6.88 -9.70 13.47
CA ASN A 152 6.39 -11.04 13.81
C ASN A 152 6.29 -12.00 12.63
N ASN A 153 6.25 -11.52 11.39
CA ASN A 153 5.93 -12.34 10.21
C ASN A 153 7.03 -12.36 9.14
N MET A 154 8.05 -11.51 9.25
CA MET A 154 9.13 -11.41 8.26
C MET A 154 10.48 -11.77 8.89
N ASP A 155 11.20 -12.68 8.25
CA ASP A 155 12.57 -13.03 8.65
C ASP A 155 13.58 -12.04 8.01
N PRO A 156 14.33 -11.26 8.80
CA PRO A 156 15.31 -10.31 8.28
C PRO A 156 16.45 -10.94 7.48
N LYS A 157 16.68 -12.26 7.56
CA LYS A 157 17.70 -12.94 6.77
C LYS A 157 17.24 -13.19 5.32
N SER A 158 15.96 -13.51 5.14
CA SER A 158 15.41 -13.92 3.85
C SER A 158 14.52 -12.87 3.17
N SER A 159 13.98 -11.92 3.95
CA SER A 159 13.01 -10.93 3.48
C SER A 159 13.40 -9.49 3.82
N ARG A 160 12.81 -8.51 3.11
CA ARG A 160 13.06 -7.08 3.32
C ARG A 160 11.73 -6.32 3.32
N ALA A 161 11.56 -5.42 4.29
CA ALA A 161 10.45 -4.47 4.33
C ALA A 161 10.98 -3.05 4.13
N PHE A 162 10.29 -2.29 3.28
CA PHE A 162 10.55 -0.88 3.04
C PHE A 162 9.27 -0.09 3.32
N PHE A 163 9.43 1.13 3.80
CA PHE A 163 8.33 2.09 3.91
C PHE A 163 8.68 3.32 3.09
N VAL A 164 7.88 3.62 2.08
CA VAL A 164 8.00 4.81 1.27
C VAL A 164 7.36 5.94 2.04
N THR A 165 8.17 6.95 2.35
CA THR A 165 7.72 8.11 3.11
C THR A 165 6.73 8.96 2.32
N MET A 166 6.21 9.96 3.00
CA MET A 166 5.32 10.99 2.47
C MET A 166 5.79 11.60 1.14
N SER A 167 4.92 11.52 0.12
CA SER A 167 5.11 12.25 -1.14
C SER A 167 4.56 13.66 -0.99
N PRO A 168 5.33 14.71 -1.33
CA PRO A 168 4.85 16.08 -1.24
C PRO A 168 3.73 16.35 -2.25
N THR A 169 2.85 17.29 -1.90
CA THR A 169 1.84 17.83 -2.82
C THR A 169 2.19 19.27 -3.13
N HIS A 170 2.22 19.63 -4.42
CA HIS A 170 2.56 20.98 -4.89
C HIS A 170 1.32 21.67 -5.46
N THR A 171 0.47 22.23 -4.59
CA THR A 171 -0.78 22.92 -4.98
C THR A 171 -0.68 24.45 -5.01
N GLN A 172 0.37 25.04 -4.44
CA GLN A 172 0.56 26.49 -4.38
C GLN A 172 1.92 26.88 -4.94
N GLU A 173 1.93 27.67 -6.01
CA GLU A 173 3.13 28.14 -6.72
C GLU A 173 4.05 28.99 -5.83
N GLN A 174 3.48 29.76 -4.90
CA GLN A 174 4.24 30.64 -3.99
C GLN A 174 5.19 29.89 -3.06
N ARG A 175 4.94 28.61 -2.75
CA ARG A 175 5.82 27.78 -1.92
C ARG A 175 7.01 27.20 -2.68
N LEU A 176 7.07 27.38 -4.01
CA LEU A 176 8.14 26.87 -4.88
C LEU A 176 9.23 27.93 -5.18
N GLY A 177 9.23 29.05 -4.46
CA GLY A 177 10.25 30.10 -4.63
C GLY A 177 10.16 30.88 -5.94
N ARG A 178 9.06 30.76 -6.69
CA ARG A 178 8.75 31.68 -7.79
C ARG A 178 8.17 32.97 -7.22
N GLN A 179 9.05 33.95 -6.98
CA GLN A 179 8.63 35.34 -6.87
C GLN A 179 8.13 35.78 -8.24
N VAL A 180 6.90 36.29 -8.30
CA VAL A 180 6.34 37.00 -9.46
C VAL A 180 6.83 38.43 -9.41
#